data_AF-A0A388SCQ1-F1
#
_entry.id   AF-A0A388SCQ1-F1
#
_cell.length_a   1.000
_cell.length_b   1.000
_cell.length_c   1.000
_cell.angle_alpha   90.00
_cell.angle_beta   90.00
_cell.angle_gamma   90.00
#
_symmetry.space_group_name_H-M   'P 1'
#
loop_
_entity.id
_entity.type
_entity.pdbx_description
1 polymer ?
#
loop_
_entity_poly.entity_id
_entity_poly.type
_entity_poly.pdbx_seq_one_letter_code
_entity_poly.pdbx_strand_id
1 'polypeptide(L)'
;MMKKLAFVLSLALALSSGAASAAGTASASQTSGSAWSGEWGGADKSFDKELLSRRDSLASLFTEGTFHDGVSGQQMDYSVYVPEVCLKKERCPLVLFMADASTVGKGVKAPLMQGWGGIIWAAPETQAKGPVIVLVPSFKGPEAATRDDSTVSPEAMIAYRLLKTVMHRYNVDRDRVYTTGQSMGGMLSFYFNTVNPDLFAGSLMVSSQWGADLLKPLASDHFTYVTSAGDPKASVGMAALRTVLQKEGADIGETEFWARLPLASQNAAVKSLYSEGKPINFIRFTAGTVIPANADSRGKAYGDHMYGFDAAYKIPAIREWLLEQNRNDTYKGRFFLGGVSLLAKGQDGLNLLQRSADQNYGPAETLVGRIYMEGRGMRRNFATALDWFKKAAARGDDDAYVLMGDIYRNHDSGFYNLKLAREAYEKAWTLGNFKAPRYLAEMEADTANGAKPDYPKALDWYQKGVMAGDITSAIRIGEMYENGVYFKKDPAKALEWYLIAAPSPEIAAQNVPPRLAVIKKIGSFYENGTGTAKDLRKAYDWYRVAAEAKDPEGLADVRRVAAAYNKTVPAKAAKSKVPADPLGDLPAPERPVENSSEIPNTGSLLNLIK
;
A
#
# COMPACT_ATOMS: atom_id res chain seq x y z
N MET A 1 29.59 51.18 -28.45
CA MET A 1 30.92 50.81 -27.90
C MET A 1 30.97 49.28 -27.83
N MET A 2 31.58 48.61 -28.83
CA MET A 2 32.91 47.95 -28.75
C MET A 2 33.10 47.13 -27.46
N LYS A 3 33.51 45.86 -27.41
CA LYS A 3 34.06 44.82 -28.33
C LYS A 3 34.29 43.60 -27.39
N LYS A 4 34.02 42.36 -27.81
CA LYS A 4 34.98 41.19 -27.92
C LYS A 4 35.77 40.83 -26.63
N LEU A 5 36.02 39.59 -26.19
CA LEU A 5 36.43 38.32 -26.84
C LEU A 5 36.53 37.24 -25.71
N ALA A 6 36.01 36.01 -25.90
CA ALA A 6 36.72 34.71 -26.08
C ALA A 6 37.54 34.08 -24.93
N PHE A 7 37.04 32.90 -24.48
CA PHE A 7 37.69 31.58 -24.30
C PHE A 7 39.23 31.46 -24.18
N VAL A 8 39.72 30.76 -23.12
CA VAL A 8 40.86 29.82 -23.19
C VAL A 8 40.66 28.65 -22.20
N LEU A 9 41.06 27.49 -22.69
CA LEU A 9 41.04 26.11 -22.19
C LEU A 9 42.17 25.83 -21.16
N SER A 10 42.00 24.87 -20.24
CA SER A 10 43.14 24.08 -19.74
C SER A 10 42.72 22.65 -19.42
N LEU A 11 43.42 21.72 -20.07
CA LEU A 11 43.32 20.28 -20.00
C LEU A 11 44.50 19.77 -19.15
N ALA A 12 44.30 18.80 -18.27
CA ALA A 12 45.37 17.92 -17.81
C ALA A 12 44.82 16.52 -17.47
N LEU A 13 45.13 15.57 -18.35
CA LEU A 13 45.07 14.13 -18.14
C LEU A 13 46.28 13.68 -17.31
N ALA A 14 46.09 12.71 -16.41
CA ALA A 14 47.11 11.72 -16.10
C ALA A 14 46.44 10.38 -15.75
N LEU A 15 46.51 9.44 -16.71
CA LEU A 15 46.33 8.01 -16.51
C LEU A 15 47.67 7.42 -16.06
N SER A 16 47.68 6.56 -15.06
CA SER A 16 48.57 5.40 -15.07
C SER A 16 47.96 4.22 -14.30
N SER A 17 48.13 3.07 -14.91
CA SER A 17 47.58 1.76 -14.62
C SER A 17 48.40 0.98 -13.58
N GLY A 18 47.72 0.15 -12.78
CA GLY A 18 48.35 -0.94 -12.04
C GLY A 18 47.33 -2.02 -11.72
N ALA A 19 47.37 -3.14 -12.46
CA ALA A 19 46.63 -4.34 -12.16
C ALA A 19 47.52 -5.30 -11.35
N ALA A 20 46.99 -5.88 -10.26
CA ALA A 20 47.18 -7.28 -9.89
C ALA A 20 46.48 -7.63 -8.55
N SER A 21 45.99 -8.85 -8.52
CA SER A 21 45.27 -9.60 -7.49
C SER A 21 45.82 -9.56 -6.05
N ALA A 22 44.93 -9.67 -5.06
CA ALA A 22 45.01 -10.71 -4.02
C ALA A 22 43.71 -10.75 -3.19
N ALA A 23 43.28 -11.97 -2.88
CA ALA A 23 42.19 -12.27 -1.96
C ALA A 23 42.38 -11.57 -0.61
N GLY A 24 41.34 -10.88 -0.15
CA GLY A 24 41.27 -10.27 1.18
C GLY A 24 40.02 -10.75 1.89
N THR A 25 40.21 -11.63 2.86
CA THR A 25 39.24 -12.06 3.86
C THR A 25 38.39 -10.88 4.36
N ALA A 26 37.06 -11.03 4.29
CA ALA A 26 36.13 -10.10 4.92
C ALA A 26 36.38 -10.09 6.44
N SER A 27 37.18 -9.13 6.90
CA SER A 27 37.21 -8.70 8.28
C SER A 27 35.83 -8.13 8.60
N ALA A 28 35.11 -8.76 9.53
CA ALA A 28 33.92 -8.20 10.13
C ALA A 28 34.27 -6.82 10.71
N SER A 29 33.92 -5.78 9.96
CA SER A 29 33.88 -4.40 10.45
C SER A 29 32.92 -4.40 11.63
N GLN A 30 33.47 -4.26 12.85
CA GLN A 30 32.67 -3.87 14.00
C GLN A 30 32.14 -2.47 13.70
N THR A 31 30.91 -2.39 13.18
CA THR A 31 30.17 -1.14 13.10
C THR A 31 29.90 -0.69 14.54
N SER A 32 30.71 0.24 15.03
CA SER A 32 30.40 0.98 16.25
C SER A 32 29.06 1.69 16.01
N GLY A 33 27.98 1.23 16.66
CA GLY A 33 26.67 1.86 16.56
C GLY A 33 26.71 3.34 16.94
N SER A 34 25.85 4.16 16.31
CA SER A 34 25.75 5.57 16.66
C SER A 34 25.36 5.76 18.13
N ALA A 35 25.95 6.76 18.79
CA ALA A 35 25.54 7.15 20.13
C ALA A 35 24.06 7.58 20.13
N TRP A 36 23.39 7.45 21.28
CA TRP A 36 22.04 7.99 21.42
C TRP A 36 22.05 9.52 21.27
N SER A 37 21.05 10.06 20.58
CA SER A 37 20.81 11.48 20.39
C SER A 37 19.32 11.76 20.54
N GLY A 38 18.96 12.74 21.36
CA GLY A 38 17.56 13.16 21.57
C GLY A 38 16.94 13.89 20.37
N GLU A 39 17.72 14.18 19.33
CA GLU A 39 17.28 14.90 18.14
C GLU A 39 16.10 14.21 17.43
N TRP A 40 16.03 12.88 17.49
CA TRP A 40 15.00 12.06 16.85
C TRP A 40 13.73 11.89 17.70
N GLY A 41 13.70 12.44 18.93
CA GLY A 41 12.61 12.23 19.88
C GLY A 41 12.77 10.98 20.73
N GLY A 42 11.76 10.69 21.55
CA GLY A 42 11.77 9.55 22.46
C GLY A 42 12.38 9.84 23.84
N ALA A 43 12.49 8.77 24.64
CA ALA A 43 13.25 8.73 25.88
C ALA A 43 14.67 8.23 25.62
N ASP A 44 15.62 8.52 26.52
CA ASP A 44 17.02 8.09 26.36
C ASP A 44 17.15 6.56 26.25
N LYS A 45 17.67 6.08 25.10
CA LYS A 45 17.95 4.67 24.81
C LYS A 45 19.43 4.31 24.81
N SER A 46 20.29 5.14 25.41
CA SER A 46 21.73 4.89 25.55
C SER A 46 22.07 3.53 26.19
N PHE A 47 21.16 2.99 27.00
CA PHE A 47 21.30 1.67 27.62
C PHE A 47 21.10 0.50 26.65
N ASP A 48 20.35 0.67 25.55
CA ASP A 48 20.04 -0.41 24.58
C ASP A 48 21.13 -0.51 23.51
N LYS A 49 22.22 -1.19 23.88
CA LYS A 49 23.37 -1.42 22.99
C LYS A 49 22.99 -2.18 21.72
N GLU A 50 21.99 -3.06 21.80
CA GLU A 50 21.52 -3.83 20.65
C GLU A 50 20.86 -2.90 19.64
N LEU A 51 19.95 -2.03 20.10
CA LEU A 51 19.31 -1.02 19.25
C LEU A 51 20.37 -0.16 18.56
N LEU A 52 21.28 0.44 19.34
CA LEU A 52 22.28 1.35 18.80
C LEU A 52 23.21 0.68 17.77
N SER A 53 23.55 -0.60 17.98
CA SER A 53 24.40 -1.35 17.05
C SER A 53 23.72 -1.68 15.71
N ARG A 54 22.38 -1.74 15.68
CA ARG A 54 21.62 -2.21 14.51
C ARG A 54 20.81 -1.10 13.82
N ARG A 55 20.45 -0.05 14.55
CA ARG A 55 19.53 1.01 14.11
C ARG A 55 19.90 1.59 12.75
N ASP A 56 21.13 2.07 12.59
CA ASP A 56 21.55 2.74 11.36
C ASP A 56 21.51 1.77 10.17
N SER A 57 21.95 0.52 10.38
CA SER A 57 21.92 -0.51 9.34
C SER A 57 20.50 -0.87 8.91
N LEU A 58 19.57 -1.00 9.86
CA LEU A 58 18.16 -1.33 9.57
C LEU A 58 17.43 -0.13 8.95
N ALA A 59 17.65 1.09 9.46
CA ALA A 59 17.06 2.31 8.90
C ALA A 59 17.53 2.54 7.46
N SER A 60 18.79 2.20 7.14
CA SER A 60 19.33 2.33 5.78
C SER A 60 18.66 1.42 4.73
N LEU A 61 17.89 0.41 5.17
CA LEU A 61 17.12 -0.44 4.26
C LEU A 61 15.90 0.27 3.69
N PHE A 62 15.44 1.35 4.33
CA PHE A 62 14.27 2.09 3.91
C PHE A 62 14.62 3.11 2.82
N THR A 63 13.74 3.19 1.81
CA THR A 63 13.77 4.28 0.83
C THR A 63 12.88 5.42 1.32
N GLU A 64 13.41 6.64 1.31
CA GLU A 64 12.66 7.85 1.62
C GLU A 64 11.88 8.34 0.40
N GLY A 65 10.69 8.90 0.63
CA GLY A 65 9.88 9.52 -0.40
C GLY A 65 9.01 10.64 0.15
N THR A 66 8.45 11.44 -0.76
CA THR A 66 7.46 12.47 -0.43
C THR A 66 6.18 12.17 -1.21
N PHE A 67 5.08 12.05 -0.47
CA PHE A 67 3.75 11.89 -1.02
C PHE A 67 3.08 13.24 -1.15
N HIS A 68 2.64 13.54 -2.37
CA HIS A 68 1.88 14.74 -2.68
C HIS A 68 0.39 14.39 -2.66
N ASP A 69 -0.31 14.85 -1.63
CA ASP A 69 -1.72 14.54 -1.47
C ASP A 69 -2.57 15.41 -2.39
N GLY A 70 -3.11 14.81 -3.45
CA GLY A 70 -3.94 15.52 -4.41
C GLY A 70 -5.29 16.01 -3.86
N VAL A 71 -5.71 15.54 -2.67
CA VAL A 71 -6.93 16.00 -2.01
C VAL A 71 -6.69 17.31 -1.25
N SER A 72 -5.71 17.33 -0.35
CA SER A 72 -5.42 18.51 0.47
C SER A 72 -4.44 19.51 -0.15
N GLY A 73 -3.69 19.10 -1.17
CA GLY A 73 -2.56 19.84 -1.73
C GLY A 73 -1.30 19.84 -0.85
N GLN A 74 -1.34 19.16 0.30
CA GLN A 74 -0.22 19.06 1.23
C GLN A 74 0.72 17.90 0.88
N GLN A 75 1.86 17.83 1.57
CA GLN A 75 2.86 16.80 1.36
C GLN A 75 3.20 16.07 2.66
N MET A 76 3.42 14.76 2.57
CA MET A 76 3.87 13.94 3.68
C MET A 76 5.11 13.16 3.27
N ASP A 77 6.19 13.32 4.04
CA ASP A 77 7.40 12.53 3.83
C ASP A 77 7.19 11.15 4.49
N TYR A 78 7.80 10.12 3.94
CA TYR A 78 7.67 8.76 4.43
C TYR A 78 8.91 7.93 4.13
N SER A 79 9.08 6.88 4.90
CA SER A 79 10.05 5.82 4.65
C SER A 79 9.32 4.54 4.29
N VAL A 80 9.80 3.80 3.29
CA VAL A 80 9.25 2.50 2.92
C VAL A 80 10.35 1.46 2.72
N TYR A 81 10.16 0.29 3.32
CA TYR A 81 10.97 -0.90 3.05
C TYR A 81 10.15 -1.88 2.20
N VAL A 82 10.70 -2.29 1.06
CA VAL A 82 10.07 -3.27 0.15
C VAL A 82 11.05 -4.42 -0.07
N PRO A 83 10.75 -5.63 0.41
CA PRO A 83 11.57 -6.81 0.16
C PRO A 83 11.67 -7.09 -1.34
N GLU A 84 12.83 -7.53 -1.83
CA GLU A 84 13.03 -7.83 -3.26
C GLU A 84 12.01 -8.86 -3.80
N VAL A 85 11.64 -9.85 -2.97
CA VAL A 85 10.61 -10.83 -3.31
C VAL A 85 9.23 -10.20 -3.54
N CYS A 86 8.91 -9.08 -2.88
CA CYS A 86 7.65 -8.35 -3.08
C CYS A 86 7.63 -7.52 -4.36
N LEU A 87 8.80 -7.23 -4.93
CA LEU A 87 8.89 -6.63 -6.27
C LEU A 87 8.69 -7.68 -7.37
N LYS A 88 8.96 -8.97 -7.08
CA LYS A 88 8.95 -10.09 -8.05
C LYS A 88 7.73 -11.01 -7.93
N LYS A 89 7.02 -11.03 -6.80
CA LYS A 89 5.81 -11.84 -6.57
C LYS A 89 4.54 -11.00 -6.63
N GLU A 90 3.41 -11.67 -6.88
CA GLU A 90 2.18 -10.97 -7.23
C GLU A 90 1.42 -10.31 -6.07
N ARG A 91 1.65 -10.62 -4.77
CA ARG A 91 1.13 -9.85 -3.60
C ARG A 91 1.94 -10.06 -2.32
N CYS A 92 2.18 -9.01 -1.53
CA CYS A 92 2.83 -9.08 -0.21
C CYS A 92 2.05 -8.36 0.89
N PRO A 93 2.10 -8.82 2.15
CA PRO A 93 1.59 -8.08 3.31
C PRO A 93 2.25 -6.70 3.48
N LEU A 94 1.57 -5.83 4.23
CA LEU A 94 2.11 -4.51 4.61
C LEU A 94 1.85 -4.21 6.09
N VAL A 95 2.86 -3.70 6.79
CA VAL A 95 2.74 -3.08 8.11
C VAL A 95 2.87 -1.57 7.96
N LEU A 96 1.85 -0.84 8.39
CA LEU A 96 1.91 0.60 8.63
C LEU A 96 2.37 0.83 10.07
N PHE A 97 3.56 1.39 10.26
CA PHE A 97 4.02 1.85 11.57
C PHE A 97 3.91 3.37 11.69
N MET A 98 3.30 3.85 12.78
CA MET A 98 3.19 5.27 13.11
C MET A 98 3.87 5.57 14.45
N ALA A 99 4.77 6.56 14.43
CA ALA A 99 5.58 6.92 15.58
C ALA A 99 4.84 7.80 16.62
N ASP A 100 5.49 8.01 17.76
CA ASP A 100 5.01 8.88 18.83
C ASP A 100 5.15 10.37 18.44
N ALA A 101 4.35 11.24 19.09
CA ALA A 101 4.32 12.67 18.83
C ALA A 101 5.70 13.36 18.98
N SER A 102 6.63 12.80 19.74
CA SER A 102 7.97 13.37 19.88
C SER A 102 8.84 13.29 18.63
N THR A 103 8.40 12.62 17.55
CA THR A 103 9.06 12.64 16.23
C THR A 103 8.50 13.71 15.28
N VAL A 104 7.37 14.34 15.61
CA VAL A 104 6.70 15.32 14.75
C VAL A 104 7.64 16.49 14.46
N GLY A 105 7.75 16.87 13.18
CA GLY A 105 8.59 17.99 12.75
C GLY A 105 10.10 17.74 12.75
N LYS A 106 10.56 16.50 13.01
CA LYS A 106 11.99 16.15 13.08
C LYS A 106 12.55 15.46 11.83
N GLY A 107 11.76 15.46 10.75
CA GLY A 107 12.14 14.92 9.46
C GLY A 107 11.93 13.42 9.31
N VAL A 108 12.03 12.96 8.07
CA VAL A 108 11.60 11.62 7.61
C VAL A 108 12.28 10.45 8.31
N LYS A 109 13.48 10.66 8.85
CA LYS A 109 14.25 9.63 9.58
C LYS A 109 13.79 9.47 11.03
N ALA A 110 13.23 10.50 11.66
CA ALA A 110 12.93 10.48 13.10
C ALA A 110 12.08 9.27 13.54
N PRO A 111 11.01 8.89 12.81
CA PRO A 111 10.23 7.69 13.13
C PRO A 111 11.02 6.38 13.14
N LEU A 112 12.04 6.25 12.29
CA LEU A 112 12.92 5.06 12.23
C LEU A 112 13.99 5.09 13.33
N MET A 113 14.40 6.30 13.75
CA MET A 113 15.52 6.49 14.66
C MET A 113 15.11 6.53 16.15
N GLN A 114 13.82 6.71 16.42
CA GLN A 114 13.23 6.84 17.77
C GLN A 114 13.39 5.57 18.64
N GLY A 115 13.36 4.39 18.03
CA GLY A 115 13.36 3.11 18.75
C GLY A 115 13.16 1.93 17.81
N TRP A 116 12.76 0.78 18.35
CA TRP A 116 12.57 -0.44 17.58
C TRP A 116 11.32 -0.43 16.69
N GLY A 117 10.30 0.35 17.05
CA GLY A 117 8.96 0.27 16.47
C GLY A 117 8.90 0.30 14.93
N GLY A 118 9.63 1.22 14.29
CA GLY A 118 9.64 1.33 12.82
C GLY A 118 10.56 0.36 12.10
N ILE A 119 11.72 0.06 12.69
CA ILE A 119 12.80 -0.68 12.03
C ILE A 119 12.73 -2.20 12.22
N ILE A 120 12.11 -2.67 13.30
CA ILE A 120 12.12 -4.10 13.68
C ILE A 120 11.42 -4.99 12.64
N TRP A 121 10.46 -4.42 11.90
CA TRP A 121 9.70 -5.14 10.87
C TRP A 121 10.55 -5.46 9.64
N ALA A 122 11.56 -4.63 9.33
CA ALA A 122 12.52 -4.87 8.25
C ALA A 122 13.70 -5.74 8.68
N ALA A 123 13.79 -6.11 9.97
CA ALA A 123 14.89 -6.91 10.48
C ALA A 123 14.89 -8.33 9.87
N PRO A 124 16.07 -8.92 9.59
CA PRO A 124 16.17 -10.25 8.96
C PRO A 124 15.36 -11.34 9.68
N GLU A 125 15.35 -11.31 11.02
CA GLU A 125 14.58 -12.26 11.84
C GLU A 125 13.07 -12.14 11.65
N THR A 126 12.54 -10.95 11.36
CA THR A 126 11.12 -10.75 11.05
C THR A 126 10.83 -11.17 9.61
N GLN A 127 11.66 -10.74 8.65
CA GLN A 127 11.48 -11.07 7.23
C GLN A 127 11.65 -12.57 6.94
N ALA A 128 12.41 -13.30 7.75
CA ALA A 128 12.54 -14.76 7.67
C ALA A 128 11.23 -15.52 7.98
N LYS A 129 10.28 -14.89 8.69
CA LYS A 129 8.95 -15.47 8.96
C LYS A 129 7.98 -15.27 7.80
N GLY A 130 8.25 -14.27 6.97
CA GLY A 130 7.47 -13.96 5.78
C GLY A 130 7.84 -12.55 5.30
N PRO A 131 7.94 -12.34 3.97
CA PRO A 131 8.25 -11.02 3.46
C PRO A 131 7.11 -10.06 3.76
N VAL A 132 7.44 -8.88 4.28
CA VAL A 132 6.45 -7.84 4.60
C VAL A 132 6.99 -6.46 4.24
N ILE A 133 6.15 -5.67 3.57
CA ILE A 133 6.41 -4.26 3.27
C ILE A 133 6.20 -3.45 4.55
N VAL A 134 7.06 -2.47 4.81
CA VAL A 134 6.95 -1.61 5.99
C VAL A 134 6.81 -0.16 5.54
N LEU A 135 5.71 0.49 5.89
CA LEU A 135 5.44 1.89 5.60
C LEU A 135 5.51 2.70 6.89
N VAL A 136 6.29 3.78 6.86
CA VAL A 136 6.51 4.67 8.02
C VAL A 136 6.30 6.12 7.61
N PRO A 137 5.12 6.70 7.84
CA PRO A 137 4.86 8.12 7.59
C PRO A 137 5.63 9.02 8.57
N SER A 138 6.00 10.21 8.10
CA SER A 138 6.61 11.27 8.92
C SER A 138 5.71 12.51 8.95
N PHE A 139 5.16 12.79 10.13
CA PHE A 139 4.28 13.92 10.38
C PHE A 139 5.07 15.22 10.52
N LYS A 140 4.67 16.26 9.77
CA LYS A 140 5.40 17.54 9.72
C LYS A 140 4.99 18.47 10.86
N GLY A 141 3.77 18.34 11.38
CA GLY A 141 3.27 19.22 12.44
C GLY A 141 2.93 20.63 11.94
N PRO A 142 2.86 21.64 12.84
CA PRO A 142 3.51 21.68 14.15
C PRO A 142 2.78 20.89 15.26
N GLU A 143 1.55 20.46 15.02
CA GLU A 143 0.75 19.72 16.00
C GLU A 143 0.79 18.21 15.76
N ALA A 144 0.54 17.44 16.82
CA ALA A 144 0.35 16.00 16.70
C ALA A 144 -0.83 15.67 15.75
N ALA A 145 -0.70 14.57 15.01
CA ALA A 145 -1.74 14.10 14.09
C ALA A 145 -3.03 13.65 14.80
N THR A 146 -2.94 13.37 16.10
CA THR A 146 -4.08 13.11 17.00
C THR A 146 -3.84 13.76 18.35
N ARG A 147 -4.92 13.98 19.11
CA ARG A 147 -4.89 14.51 20.48
C ARG A 147 -5.62 13.59 21.46
N ASP A 148 -5.35 13.78 22.75
CA ASP A 148 -5.93 13.00 23.85
C ASP A 148 -7.47 13.05 23.93
N ASP A 149 -8.09 14.08 23.36
CA ASP A 149 -9.54 14.24 23.24
C ASP A 149 -10.14 13.47 22.04
N SER A 150 -9.37 12.60 21.41
CA SER A 150 -9.76 11.80 20.24
C SER A 150 -10.07 12.63 18.98
N THR A 151 -9.50 13.83 18.87
CA THR A 151 -9.50 14.61 17.63
C THR A 151 -8.31 14.25 16.74
N VAL A 152 -8.47 14.45 15.43
CA VAL A 152 -7.45 14.19 14.40
C VAL A 152 -7.13 15.45 13.62
N SER A 153 -5.87 15.62 13.22
CA SER A 153 -5.45 16.67 12.30
C SER A 153 -5.67 16.22 10.83
N PRO A 154 -5.61 17.15 9.86
CA PRO A 154 -5.63 16.79 8.44
C PRO A 154 -4.54 15.79 8.03
N GLU A 155 -3.39 15.76 8.72
CA GLU A 155 -2.30 14.83 8.41
C GLU A 155 -2.69 13.37 8.63
N ALA A 156 -3.63 13.07 9.53
CA ALA A 156 -4.15 11.71 9.72
C ALA A 156 -4.72 11.15 8.41
N MET A 157 -5.54 11.96 7.71
CA MET A 157 -6.13 11.54 6.44
C MET A 157 -5.12 11.55 5.29
N ILE A 158 -4.07 12.37 5.35
CA ILE A 158 -2.96 12.30 4.38
C ILE A 158 -2.20 10.98 4.55
N ALA A 159 -1.91 10.56 5.78
CA ALA A 159 -1.28 9.27 6.06
C ALA A 159 -2.16 8.08 5.58
N TYR A 160 -3.47 8.18 5.75
CA TYR A 160 -4.42 7.19 5.23
C TYR A 160 -4.38 7.08 3.69
N ARG A 161 -4.37 8.21 2.98
CA ARG A 161 -4.28 8.22 1.51
C ARG A 161 -2.90 7.77 1.01
N LEU A 162 -1.84 8.10 1.74
CA LEU A 162 -0.50 7.54 1.51
C LEU A 162 -0.54 6.01 1.61
N LEU A 163 -1.12 5.44 2.68
CA LEU A 163 -1.28 3.99 2.82
C LEU A 163 -1.97 3.36 1.61
N LYS A 164 -3.12 3.90 1.19
CA LYS A 164 -3.86 3.40 0.01
C LYS A 164 -3.02 3.48 -1.27
N THR A 165 -2.25 4.55 -1.44
CA THR A 165 -1.34 4.74 -2.58
C THR A 165 -0.21 3.71 -2.58
N VAL A 166 0.43 3.46 -1.44
CA VAL A 166 1.48 2.44 -1.29
C VAL A 166 0.92 1.03 -1.53
N MET A 167 -0.28 0.75 -0.99
CA MET A 167 -0.97 -0.52 -1.22
C MET A 167 -1.22 -0.78 -2.71
N HIS A 168 -1.64 0.25 -3.45
CA HIS A 168 -1.83 0.15 -4.89
C HIS A 168 -0.50 -0.02 -5.63
N ARG A 169 0.50 0.82 -5.34
CA ARG A 169 1.80 0.86 -6.01
C ARG A 169 2.55 -0.47 -5.92
N TYR A 170 2.53 -1.11 -4.76
CA TYR A 170 3.27 -2.35 -4.50
C TYR A 170 2.39 -3.60 -4.52
N ASN A 171 1.17 -3.50 -5.07
CA ASN A 171 0.21 -4.61 -5.18
C ASN A 171 0.08 -5.40 -3.86
N VAL A 172 -0.13 -4.67 -2.77
CA VAL A 172 -0.21 -5.24 -1.42
C VAL A 172 -1.36 -6.23 -1.32
N ASP A 173 -1.13 -7.31 -0.59
CA ASP A 173 -2.15 -8.26 -0.18
C ASP A 173 -3.17 -7.58 0.74
N ARG A 174 -4.33 -7.23 0.18
CA ARG A 174 -5.39 -6.47 0.87
C ARG A 174 -6.02 -7.21 2.05
N ASP A 175 -5.81 -8.51 2.14
CA ASP A 175 -6.30 -9.34 3.24
C ASP A 175 -5.27 -9.44 4.39
N ARG A 176 -4.07 -8.87 4.19
CA ARG A 176 -2.92 -8.87 5.11
C ARG A 176 -2.27 -7.49 5.20
N VAL A 177 -3.09 -6.49 5.50
CA VAL A 177 -2.65 -5.13 5.83
C VAL A 177 -2.74 -4.97 7.35
N TYR A 178 -1.68 -4.50 7.97
CA TYR A 178 -1.58 -4.34 9.41
C TYR A 178 -1.28 -2.89 9.77
N THR A 179 -1.77 -2.45 10.92
CA THR A 179 -1.38 -1.16 11.50
C THR A 179 -0.80 -1.33 12.89
N THR A 180 0.20 -0.53 13.19
CA THR A 180 0.77 -0.45 14.52
C THR A 180 1.32 0.93 14.79
N GLY A 181 1.38 1.28 16.06
CA GLY A 181 1.99 2.53 16.46
C GLY A 181 2.08 2.66 17.96
N GLN A 182 2.82 3.67 18.36
CA GLN A 182 3.11 3.97 19.76
C GLN A 182 2.62 5.36 20.13
N SER A 183 2.01 5.51 21.31
CA SER A 183 1.43 6.80 21.75
C SER A 183 0.52 7.36 20.64
N MET A 184 0.72 8.59 20.18
CA MET A 184 0.03 9.22 19.04
C MET A 184 -0.17 8.28 17.83
N GLY A 185 0.85 7.52 17.43
CA GLY A 185 0.73 6.61 16.28
C GLY A 185 -0.22 5.43 16.53
N GLY A 186 -0.30 4.93 17.76
CA GLY A 186 -1.30 3.91 18.10
C GLY A 186 -2.71 4.51 18.28
N MET A 187 -2.82 5.80 18.63
CA MET A 187 -4.08 6.55 18.60
C MET A 187 -4.60 6.68 17.17
N LEU A 188 -3.73 6.98 16.21
CA LEU A 188 -4.07 6.93 14.78
C LEU A 188 -4.49 5.54 14.32
N SER A 189 -3.84 4.48 14.84
CA SER A 189 -4.26 3.10 14.54
C SER A 189 -5.67 2.84 15.04
N PHE A 190 -6.02 3.28 16.26
CA PHE A 190 -7.40 3.22 16.75
C PHE A 190 -8.37 3.95 15.83
N TYR A 191 -8.07 5.20 15.49
CA TYR A 191 -8.89 6.00 14.58
C TYR A 191 -9.07 5.35 13.21
N PHE A 192 -8.01 4.80 12.60
CA PHE A 192 -8.13 4.17 11.29
C PHE A 192 -8.97 2.89 11.32
N ASN A 193 -8.90 2.11 12.39
CA ASN A 193 -9.78 0.94 12.55
C ASN A 193 -11.24 1.36 12.76
N THR A 194 -11.53 2.48 13.45
CA THR A 194 -12.93 2.90 13.62
C THR A 194 -13.54 3.46 12.35
N VAL A 195 -12.77 4.21 11.56
CA VAL A 195 -13.28 4.79 10.31
C VAL A 195 -13.19 3.85 9.11
N ASN A 196 -12.42 2.75 9.22
CA ASN A 196 -12.28 1.71 8.20
C ASN A 196 -12.13 0.32 8.85
N PRO A 197 -13.20 -0.24 9.44
CA PRO A 197 -13.14 -1.48 10.23
C PRO A 197 -12.67 -2.70 9.42
N ASP A 198 -12.87 -2.68 8.10
CA ASP A 198 -12.47 -3.77 7.23
C ASP A 198 -11.15 -3.51 6.51
N LEU A 199 -10.34 -2.53 6.90
CA LEU A 199 -9.06 -2.28 6.22
C LEU A 199 -7.95 -3.20 6.73
N PHE A 200 -7.82 -3.35 8.05
CA PHE A 200 -6.71 -4.06 8.66
C PHE A 200 -7.08 -5.48 9.05
N ALA A 201 -6.18 -6.42 8.75
CA ALA A 201 -6.27 -7.80 9.18
C ALA A 201 -5.96 -7.97 10.66
N GLY A 202 -5.10 -7.10 11.19
CA GLY A 202 -4.74 -7.08 12.59
C GLY A 202 -4.09 -5.75 12.97
N SER A 203 -4.20 -5.40 14.25
CA SER A 203 -3.61 -4.17 14.79
C SER A 203 -2.77 -4.42 16.04
N LEU A 204 -1.71 -3.63 16.21
CA LEU A 204 -0.90 -3.59 17.44
C LEU A 204 -0.81 -2.16 17.97
N MET A 205 -1.50 -1.88 19.08
CA MET A 205 -1.49 -0.57 19.73
C MET A 205 -0.57 -0.60 20.95
N VAL A 206 0.38 0.34 21.05
CA VAL A 206 1.37 0.33 22.11
C VAL A 206 1.35 1.63 22.91
N SER A 207 1.00 1.54 24.20
CA SER A 207 0.96 2.68 25.14
C SER A 207 0.24 3.89 24.55
N SER A 208 -0.94 3.65 23.98
CA SER A 208 -1.81 4.66 23.35
C SER A 208 -3.11 4.82 24.13
N GLN A 209 -4.00 5.71 23.70
CA GLN A 209 -5.31 5.91 24.32
C GLN A 209 -6.32 6.44 23.29
N TRP A 210 -7.60 6.17 23.48
CA TRP A 210 -8.67 6.75 22.67
C TRP A 210 -9.97 6.76 23.46
N GLY A 211 -10.98 7.49 22.98
CA GLY A 211 -12.32 7.43 23.55
C GLY A 211 -12.90 6.02 23.42
N ALA A 212 -13.01 5.29 24.53
CA ALA A 212 -13.41 3.88 24.54
C ALA A 212 -14.77 3.63 23.87
N ASP A 213 -15.75 4.53 24.06
CA ASP A 213 -17.07 4.43 23.40
C ASP A 213 -17.00 4.52 21.86
N LEU A 214 -16.00 5.23 21.33
CA LEU A 214 -15.76 5.33 19.89
C LEU A 214 -15.19 4.02 19.31
N LEU A 215 -14.68 3.13 20.18
CA LEU A 215 -14.03 1.88 19.81
C LEU A 215 -14.96 0.65 19.87
N LYS A 216 -16.25 0.82 20.15
CA LYS A 216 -17.25 -0.28 20.07
C LYS A 216 -17.17 -1.09 18.77
N PRO A 217 -16.96 -0.49 17.58
CA PRO A 217 -16.86 -1.26 16.34
C PRO A 217 -15.74 -2.32 16.33
N LEU A 218 -14.70 -2.16 17.16
CA LEU A 218 -13.55 -3.06 17.21
C LEU A 218 -13.86 -4.38 17.95
N ALA A 219 -15.06 -4.58 18.49
CA ALA A 219 -15.43 -5.80 19.23
C ALA A 219 -15.34 -7.09 18.41
N SER A 220 -15.33 -6.98 17.07
CA SER A 220 -15.14 -8.11 16.15
C SER A 220 -13.76 -8.19 15.50
N ASP A 221 -12.85 -7.28 15.85
CA ASP A 221 -11.56 -7.13 15.18
C ASP A 221 -10.46 -7.95 15.86
N HIS A 222 -9.34 -8.10 15.15
CA HIS A 222 -8.15 -8.76 15.71
C HIS A 222 -7.15 -7.68 16.11
N PHE A 223 -6.88 -7.53 17.41
CA PHE A 223 -5.80 -6.65 17.84
C PHE A 223 -5.12 -7.08 19.13
N THR A 224 -3.87 -6.64 19.28
CA THR A 224 -3.14 -6.67 20.53
C THR A 224 -2.93 -5.24 21.03
N TYR A 225 -3.23 -4.99 22.30
CA TYR A 225 -2.96 -3.73 22.97
C TYR A 225 -1.99 -3.95 24.13
N VAL A 226 -0.81 -3.35 24.02
CA VAL A 226 0.26 -3.44 25.00
C VAL A 226 0.43 -2.12 25.74
N THR A 227 0.55 -2.14 27.07
CA THR A 227 0.90 -0.94 27.84
C THR A 227 1.61 -1.28 29.15
N SER A 228 2.17 -0.29 29.84
CA SER A 228 2.58 -0.44 31.24
C SER A 228 1.42 -0.09 32.17
N ALA A 229 1.24 -0.86 33.25
CA ALA A 229 0.33 -0.52 34.33
C ALA A 229 0.71 0.80 35.04
N GLY A 230 1.96 1.27 34.88
CA GLY A 230 2.42 2.56 35.39
C GLY A 230 2.16 3.75 34.45
N ASP A 231 1.68 3.51 33.23
CA ASP A 231 1.29 4.56 32.29
C ASP A 231 -0.13 5.06 32.65
N PRO A 232 -0.28 6.29 33.18
CA PRO A 232 -1.55 6.75 33.72
C PRO A 232 -2.61 7.02 32.66
N LYS A 233 -2.23 7.20 31.38
CA LYS A 233 -3.19 7.46 30.29
C LYS A 233 -3.57 6.17 29.60
N ALA A 234 -2.57 5.42 29.13
CA ALA A 234 -2.81 4.22 28.35
C ALA A 234 -3.40 3.07 29.20
N SER A 235 -2.98 2.89 30.45
CA SER A 235 -3.56 1.83 31.30
C SER A 235 -5.03 2.09 31.67
N VAL A 236 -5.40 3.36 31.89
CA VAL A 236 -6.78 3.76 32.14
C VAL A 236 -7.62 3.60 30.87
N GLY A 237 -7.11 4.07 29.72
CA GLY A 237 -7.75 3.88 28.42
C GLY A 237 -7.97 2.40 28.08
N MET A 238 -6.97 1.55 28.34
CA MET A 238 -7.06 0.10 28.20
C MET A 238 -8.19 -0.50 29.04
N ALA A 239 -8.26 -0.15 30.33
CA ALA A 239 -9.30 -0.66 31.23
C ALA A 239 -10.71 -0.21 30.80
N ALA A 240 -10.85 1.03 30.34
CA ALA A 240 -12.10 1.56 29.80
C ALA A 240 -12.52 0.82 28.52
N LEU A 241 -11.59 0.64 27.58
CA LEU A 241 -11.83 -0.09 26.34
C LEU A 241 -12.25 -1.54 26.61
N ARG A 242 -11.52 -2.24 27.47
CA ARG A 242 -11.83 -3.61 27.90
C ARG A 242 -13.28 -3.71 28.39
N THR A 243 -13.73 -2.76 29.21
CA THR A 243 -15.10 -2.71 29.72
C THR A 243 -16.13 -2.51 28.62
N VAL A 244 -15.84 -1.65 27.65
CA VAL A 244 -16.72 -1.43 26.49
C VAL A 244 -16.80 -2.70 25.64
N LEU A 245 -15.68 -3.31 25.29
CA LEU A 245 -15.65 -4.51 24.43
C LEU A 245 -16.31 -5.72 25.10
N GLN A 246 -16.15 -5.89 26.42
CA GLN A 246 -16.86 -6.93 27.17
C GLN A 246 -18.39 -6.77 27.10
N LYS A 247 -18.90 -5.53 27.11
CA LYS A 247 -20.34 -5.26 26.93
C LYS A 247 -20.82 -5.57 25.51
N GLU A 248 -19.97 -5.40 24.52
CA GLU A 248 -20.24 -5.77 23.12
C GLU A 248 -20.04 -7.29 22.86
N GLY A 249 -19.69 -8.07 23.88
CA GLY A 249 -19.51 -9.53 23.77
C GLY A 249 -18.21 -9.96 23.11
N ALA A 250 -17.19 -9.09 23.09
CA ALA A 250 -15.89 -9.41 22.53
C ALA A 250 -15.18 -10.53 23.30
N ASP A 251 -14.51 -11.42 22.57
CA ASP A 251 -13.71 -12.50 23.16
C ASP A 251 -12.28 -12.01 23.41
N ILE A 252 -11.89 -11.95 24.68
CA ILE A 252 -10.70 -11.21 25.14
C ILE A 252 -9.77 -12.14 25.93
N GLY A 253 -8.49 -12.12 25.57
CA GLY A 253 -7.39 -12.69 26.36
C GLY A 253 -6.59 -11.58 27.05
N GLU A 254 -6.04 -11.86 28.23
CA GLU A 254 -5.26 -10.89 29.00
C GLU A 254 -4.06 -11.53 29.70
N THR A 255 -2.93 -10.83 29.76
CA THR A 255 -1.80 -11.23 30.61
C THR A 255 -1.11 -10.00 31.20
N GLU A 256 -0.53 -10.18 32.39
CA GLU A 256 0.38 -9.20 33.00
C GLU A 256 1.66 -9.87 33.46
N PHE A 257 2.80 -9.23 33.19
CA PHE A 257 4.10 -9.72 33.65
C PHE A 257 5.15 -8.62 33.80
N TRP A 258 6.25 -8.95 34.47
CA TRP A 258 7.39 -8.07 34.67
C TRP A 258 8.19 -7.88 33.37
N ALA A 259 8.36 -6.63 32.90
CA ALA A 259 9.11 -6.35 31.67
C ALA A 259 10.63 -6.64 31.77
N ARG A 260 11.13 -6.93 32.98
CA ARG A 260 12.53 -7.32 33.23
C ARG A 260 12.75 -8.84 33.24
N LEU A 261 11.70 -9.63 33.03
CA LEU A 261 11.87 -11.06 32.80
C LEU A 261 12.79 -11.29 31.59
N PRO A 262 13.54 -12.41 31.53
CA PRO A 262 14.27 -12.78 30.32
C PRO A 262 13.33 -12.74 29.10
N LEU A 263 13.82 -12.26 27.95
CA LEU A 263 12.98 -12.10 26.75
C LEU A 263 12.29 -13.41 26.34
N ALA A 264 12.95 -14.55 26.54
CA ALA A 264 12.35 -15.87 26.31
C ALA A 264 11.13 -16.14 27.20
N SER A 265 11.16 -15.72 28.46
CA SER A 265 10.04 -15.83 29.40
C SER A 265 8.90 -14.88 29.05
N GLN A 266 9.21 -13.63 28.66
CA GLN A 266 8.20 -12.70 28.15
C GLN A 266 7.51 -13.27 26.90
N ASN A 267 8.30 -13.80 25.97
CA ASN A 267 7.80 -14.43 24.76
C ASN A 267 6.95 -15.67 25.05
N ALA A 268 7.31 -16.49 26.05
CA ALA A 268 6.52 -17.64 26.48
C ALA A 268 5.17 -17.22 27.08
N ALA A 269 5.14 -16.18 27.91
CA ALA A 269 3.90 -15.64 28.47
C ALA A 269 2.94 -15.16 27.36
N VAL A 270 3.46 -14.42 26.38
CA VAL A 270 2.66 -13.97 25.23
C VAL A 270 2.20 -15.13 24.35
N LYS A 271 3.02 -16.16 24.13
CA LYS A 271 2.60 -17.37 23.41
C LYS A 271 1.48 -18.12 24.14
N SER A 272 1.54 -18.18 25.47
CA SER A 272 0.49 -18.76 26.29
C SER A 272 -0.83 -18.01 26.08
N LEU A 273 -0.80 -16.68 26.12
CA LEU A 273 -1.97 -15.84 25.84
C LEU A 273 -2.56 -16.14 24.45
N TYR A 274 -1.74 -16.10 23.39
CA TYR A 274 -2.26 -16.33 22.03
C TYR A 274 -2.74 -17.76 21.79
N SER A 275 -2.27 -18.74 22.57
CA SER A 275 -2.76 -20.14 22.47
C SER A 275 -4.22 -20.29 22.91
N GLU A 276 -4.78 -19.30 23.61
CA GLU A 276 -6.21 -19.25 23.95
C GLU A 276 -7.11 -18.98 22.73
N GLY A 277 -6.54 -18.56 21.59
CA GLY A 277 -7.26 -18.34 20.34
C GLY A 277 -8.15 -17.09 20.34
N LYS A 278 -7.88 -16.14 21.25
CA LYS A 278 -8.66 -14.90 21.40
C LYS A 278 -8.28 -13.88 20.31
N PRO A 279 -9.26 -13.23 19.65
CA PRO A 279 -8.98 -12.22 18.63
C PRO A 279 -8.46 -10.91 19.24
N ILE A 280 -8.89 -10.59 20.47
CA ILE A 280 -8.52 -9.36 21.17
C ILE A 280 -7.64 -9.72 22.37
N ASN A 281 -6.45 -9.11 22.44
CA ASN A 281 -5.43 -9.48 23.42
C ASN A 281 -4.89 -8.24 24.14
N PHE A 282 -4.97 -8.22 25.47
CA PHE A 282 -4.38 -7.17 26.30
C PHE A 282 -3.13 -7.67 27.02
N ILE A 283 -2.04 -6.92 26.87
CA ILE A 283 -0.76 -7.23 27.51
C ILE A 283 -0.37 -6.05 28.39
N ARG A 284 -0.15 -6.30 29.67
CA ARG A 284 0.31 -5.30 30.63
C ARG A 284 1.68 -5.63 31.15
N PHE A 285 2.58 -4.65 31.11
CA PHE A 285 3.80 -4.70 31.91
C PHE A 285 3.52 -4.20 33.32
N THR A 286 4.06 -4.86 34.34
CA THR A 286 3.95 -4.38 35.73
C THR A 286 4.58 -2.99 35.86
N ALA A 287 3.94 -2.09 36.62
CA ALA A 287 4.34 -0.69 36.75
C ALA A 287 5.83 -0.52 37.16
N GLY A 288 6.53 0.39 36.48
CA GLY A 288 7.93 0.72 36.72
C GLY A 288 8.94 -0.29 36.18
N THR A 289 8.50 -1.40 35.58
CA THR A 289 9.42 -2.48 35.16
C THR A 289 10.03 -2.26 33.78
N VAL A 290 9.33 -1.54 32.91
CA VAL A 290 9.85 -1.14 31.58
C VAL A 290 10.96 -0.10 31.69
N ILE A 291 11.05 0.58 32.83
CA ILE A 291 12.02 1.66 33.06
C ILE A 291 13.41 1.07 33.32
N PRO A 292 14.44 1.44 32.54
CA PRO A 292 15.82 0.98 32.77
C PRO A 292 16.37 1.55 34.09
N ALA A 293 17.38 0.90 34.66
CA ALA A 293 17.91 1.26 35.98
C ALA A 293 18.47 2.70 36.05
N ASN A 294 19.05 3.20 34.95
CA ASN A 294 19.60 4.54 34.81
C ASN A 294 18.72 5.44 33.92
N ALA A 295 17.40 5.28 34.04
CA ALA A 295 16.45 6.00 33.19
C ALA A 295 16.49 7.52 33.38
N ASP A 296 15.95 8.18 32.38
CA ASP A 296 15.66 9.61 32.33
C ASP A 296 15.02 10.16 33.62
N SER A 297 15.45 11.34 34.06
CA SER A 297 14.97 12.02 35.28
C SER A 297 13.54 12.55 35.18
N ARG A 298 12.88 12.44 34.03
CA ARG A 298 11.49 12.94 33.77
C ARG A 298 10.38 12.19 34.51
N GLY A 299 10.72 11.21 35.36
CA GLY A 299 9.81 10.57 36.31
C GLY A 299 9.20 9.24 35.86
N LYS A 300 8.65 8.49 36.81
CA LYS A 300 8.19 7.11 36.59
C LYS A 300 7.06 6.99 35.56
N ALA A 301 6.03 7.83 35.65
CA ALA A 301 4.91 7.81 34.71
C ALA A 301 5.35 8.06 33.25
N TYR A 302 6.27 9.02 33.04
CA TYR A 302 6.85 9.27 31.72
C TYR A 302 7.69 8.07 31.23
N GLY A 303 8.50 7.48 32.12
CA GLY A 303 9.28 6.29 31.81
C GLY A 303 8.41 5.09 31.44
N ASP A 304 7.36 4.83 32.21
CA ASP A 304 6.41 3.73 31.95
C ASP A 304 5.73 3.86 30.58
N HIS A 305 5.42 5.08 30.17
CA HIS A 305 4.90 5.37 28.82
C HIS A 305 5.94 5.08 27.73
N MET A 306 7.09 5.77 27.78
CA MET A 306 8.05 5.81 26.66
C MET A 306 8.92 4.57 26.51
N TYR A 307 9.23 3.86 27.60
CA TYR A 307 10.03 2.64 27.55
C TYR A 307 9.19 1.41 27.24
N GLY A 308 7.87 1.47 27.49
CA GLY A 308 6.93 0.41 27.12
C GLY A 308 6.90 0.12 25.62
N PHE A 309 7.21 1.12 24.78
CA PHE A 309 7.22 0.99 23.33
C PHE A 309 8.15 -0.13 22.86
N ASP A 310 9.45 0.02 23.15
CA ASP A 310 10.47 -0.94 22.72
C ASP A 310 10.29 -2.30 23.38
N ALA A 311 9.86 -2.32 24.66
CA ALA A 311 9.58 -3.56 25.37
C ALA A 311 8.53 -4.41 24.64
N ALA A 312 7.47 -3.78 24.11
CA ALA A 312 6.45 -4.47 23.33
C ALA A 312 7.01 -5.00 21.99
N TYR A 313 7.63 -4.14 21.18
CA TYR A 313 8.09 -4.51 19.83
C TYR A 313 9.20 -5.58 19.84
N LYS A 314 10.02 -5.66 20.89
CA LYS A 314 11.07 -6.68 20.99
C LYS A 314 10.52 -8.09 21.14
N ILE A 315 9.31 -8.28 21.69
CA ILE A 315 8.72 -9.62 21.91
C ILE A 315 8.33 -10.25 20.57
N PRO A 316 8.99 -11.34 20.12
CA PRO A 316 8.72 -11.93 18.81
C PRO A 316 7.28 -12.41 18.63
N ALA A 317 6.68 -13.05 19.64
CA ALA A 317 5.33 -13.59 19.55
C ALA A 317 4.27 -12.53 19.20
N ILE A 318 4.43 -11.29 19.67
CA ILE A 318 3.50 -10.18 19.32
C ILE A 318 3.59 -9.86 17.83
N ARG A 319 4.81 -9.77 17.29
CA ARG A 319 5.05 -9.49 15.87
C ARG A 319 4.59 -10.65 14.99
N GLU A 320 4.91 -11.88 15.37
CA GLU A 320 4.52 -13.10 14.66
C GLU A 320 2.99 -13.20 14.60
N TRP A 321 2.30 -13.05 15.74
CA TRP A 321 0.84 -13.06 15.78
C TRP A 321 0.22 -12.01 14.86
N LEU A 322 0.73 -10.77 14.86
CA LEU A 322 0.21 -9.72 13.97
C LEU A 322 0.31 -10.12 12.49
N LEU A 323 1.47 -10.65 12.07
CA LEU A 323 1.73 -11.06 10.68
C LEU A 323 1.01 -12.35 10.26
N GLU A 324 0.48 -13.10 11.21
CA GLU A 324 -0.36 -14.29 10.96
C GLU A 324 -1.82 -13.92 10.69
N GLN A 325 -2.28 -12.71 11.07
CA GLN A 325 -3.68 -12.35 10.90
C GLN A 325 -4.06 -12.21 9.42
N ASN A 326 -5.25 -12.69 9.10
CA ASN A 326 -5.86 -12.56 7.77
C ASN A 326 -7.33 -12.15 7.92
N ARG A 327 -7.76 -11.15 7.15
CA ARG A 327 -9.16 -10.70 7.19
C ARG A 327 -10.15 -11.80 6.86
N ASN A 328 -9.75 -12.76 6.03
CA ASN A 328 -10.58 -13.89 5.64
C ASN A 328 -10.78 -14.92 6.77
N ASP A 329 -9.94 -14.91 7.81
CA ASP A 329 -10.08 -15.82 8.94
C ASP A 329 -11.15 -15.36 9.93
N THR A 330 -11.59 -14.10 9.83
CA THR A 330 -12.72 -13.55 10.57
C THR A 330 -14.03 -14.24 10.18
N TYR A 331 -15.02 -14.25 11.08
CA TYR A 331 -16.35 -14.80 10.78
C TYR A 331 -16.93 -14.17 9.50
N LYS A 332 -16.84 -12.84 9.37
CA LYS A 332 -17.30 -12.08 8.19
C LYS A 332 -16.55 -12.49 6.92
N GLY A 333 -15.22 -12.54 6.99
CA GLY A 333 -14.35 -12.91 5.88
C GLY A 333 -14.57 -14.33 5.35
N ARG A 334 -14.86 -15.30 6.22
CA ARG A 334 -15.14 -16.69 5.81
C ARG A 334 -16.39 -16.81 4.95
N PHE A 335 -17.49 -16.14 5.33
CA PHE A 335 -18.70 -16.10 4.51
C PHE A 335 -18.46 -15.40 3.18
N PHE A 336 -17.73 -14.29 3.20
CA PHE A 336 -17.34 -13.58 1.99
C PHE A 336 -16.56 -14.48 1.02
N LEU A 337 -15.48 -15.13 1.47
CA LEU A 337 -14.68 -16.03 0.64
C LEU A 337 -15.50 -17.21 0.12
N GLY A 338 -16.34 -17.81 0.97
CA GLY A 338 -17.23 -18.90 0.57
C GLY A 338 -18.15 -18.47 -0.57
N GLY A 339 -18.79 -17.30 -0.44
CA GLY A 339 -19.65 -16.73 -1.47
C GLY A 339 -18.90 -16.42 -2.77
N VAL A 340 -17.73 -15.76 -2.70
CA VAL A 340 -16.87 -15.48 -3.86
C VAL A 340 -16.44 -16.78 -4.55
N SER A 341 -16.07 -17.81 -3.79
CA SER A 341 -15.63 -19.10 -4.33
C SER A 341 -16.75 -19.82 -5.08
N LEU A 342 -17.98 -19.80 -4.56
CA LEU A 342 -19.14 -20.39 -5.24
C LEU A 342 -19.45 -19.64 -6.54
N LEU A 343 -19.49 -18.31 -6.52
CA LEU A 343 -19.70 -17.50 -7.72
C LEU A 343 -18.63 -17.76 -8.78
N ALA A 344 -17.36 -17.92 -8.37
CA ALA A 344 -16.26 -18.26 -9.26
C ALA A 344 -16.42 -19.62 -9.95
N LYS A 345 -17.14 -20.55 -9.32
CA LYS A 345 -17.49 -21.87 -9.87
C LYS A 345 -18.81 -21.86 -10.65
N GLY A 346 -19.41 -20.68 -10.88
CA GLY A 346 -20.72 -20.54 -11.52
C GLY A 346 -21.89 -21.01 -10.66
N GLN A 347 -21.70 -21.14 -9.34
CA GLN A 347 -22.72 -21.55 -8.38
C GLN A 347 -23.31 -20.33 -7.66
N ASP A 348 -24.49 -20.48 -7.04
CA ASP A 348 -25.08 -19.41 -6.24
C ASP A 348 -24.31 -19.23 -4.92
N GLY A 349 -23.55 -18.13 -4.84
CA GLY A 349 -22.87 -17.69 -3.62
C GLY A 349 -23.50 -16.48 -2.95
N LEU A 350 -24.62 -15.95 -3.48
CA LEU A 350 -25.18 -14.67 -3.06
C LEU A 350 -25.66 -14.70 -1.60
N ASN A 351 -26.22 -15.82 -1.14
CA ASN A 351 -26.65 -15.97 0.25
C ASN A 351 -25.48 -15.82 1.24
N LEU A 352 -24.33 -16.44 0.96
CA LEU A 352 -23.16 -16.32 1.83
C LEU A 352 -22.62 -14.88 1.83
N LEU A 353 -22.62 -14.21 0.68
CA LEU A 353 -22.24 -12.80 0.58
C LEU A 353 -23.20 -11.90 1.36
N GLN A 354 -24.51 -12.12 1.26
CA GLN A 354 -25.52 -11.39 2.02
C GLN A 354 -25.33 -11.60 3.53
N ARG A 355 -25.08 -12.83 3.98
CA ARG A 355 -24.78 -13.11 5.39
C ARG A 355 -23.54 -12.36 5.87
N SER A 356 -22.51 -12.25 5.04
CA SER A 356 -21.33 -11.44 5.35
C SER A 356 -21.66 -9.94 5.38
N ALA A 357 -22.48 -9.46 4.44
CA ALA A 357 -22.89 -8.07 4.34
C ALA A 357 -23.79 -7.65 5.52
N ASP A 358 -24.68 -8.53 5.99
CA ASP A 358 -25.54 -8.33 7.16
C ASP A 358 -24.73 -8.24 8.47
N GLN A 359 -23.48 -8.72 8.47
CA GLN A 359 -22.51 -8.52 9.54
C GLN A 359 -21.68 -7.26 9.36
N ASN A 360 -22.14 -6.35 8.49
CA ASN A 360 -21.52 -5.06 8.22
C ASN A 360 -20.12 -5.15 7.60
N TYR A 361 -19.86 -6.20 6.81
CA TYR A 361 -18.59 -6.37 6.09
C TYR A 361 -18.63 -5.59 4.78
N GLY A 362 -17.93 -4.46 4.72
CA GLY A 362 -17.90 -3.53 3.59
C GLY A 362 -17.63 -4.19 2.23
N PRO A 363 -16.60 -5.07 2.09
CA PRO A 363 -16.37 -5.76 0.81
C PRO A 363 -17.55 -6.63 0.36
N ALA A 364 -18.27 -7.26 1.29
CA ALA A 364 -19.47 -8.02 0.95
C ALA A 364 -20.61 -7.11 0.54
N GLU A 365 -20.86 -6.01 1.27
CA GLU A 365 -21.89 -5.04 0.91
C GLU A 365 -21.67 -4.48 -0.50
N THR A 366 -20.44 -4.07 -0.79
CA THR A 366 -20.04 -3.57 -2.12
C THR A 366 -20.15 -4.65 -3.20
N LEU A 367 -19.77 -5.90 -2.92
CA LEU A 367 -19.89 -6.98 -3.89
C LEU A 367 -21.35 -7.36 -4.15
N VAL A 368 -22.18 -7.45 -3.11
CA VAL A 368 -23.62 -7.72 -3.24
C VAL A 368 -24.28 -6.61 -4.05
N GLY A 369 -24.01 -5.34 -3.74
CA GLY A 369 -24.51 -4.21 -4.52
C GLY A 369 -24.12 -4.29 -5.99
N ARG A 370 -22.87 -4.66 -6.29
CA ARG A 370 -22.39 -4.85 -7.67
C ARG A 370 -23.11 -5.99 -8.40
N ILE A 371 -23.38 -7.11 -7.74
CA ILE A 371 -24.14 -8.23 -8.30
C ILE A 371 -25.55 -7.77 -8.75
N TYR A 372 -26.24 -6.99 -7.91
CA TYR A 372 -27.54 -6.40 -8.25
C TYR A 372 -27.44 -5.37 -9.38
N MET A 373 -26.42 -4.52 -9.38
CA MET A 373 -26.19 -3.50 -10.41
C MET A 373 -25.99 -4.14 -11.79
N GLU A 374 -25.21 -5.21 -11.85
CA GLU A 374 -24.85 -5.88 -13.10
C GLU A 374 -25.87 -6.95 -13.53
N GLY A 375 -26.67 -7.49 -12.60
CA GLY A 375 -27.65 -8.53 -12.90
C GLY A 375 -27.00 -9.88 -13.20
N ARG A 376 -25.96 -10.27 -12.45
CA ARG A 376 -25.29 -11.56 -12.66
C ARG A 376 -26.16 -12.70 -12.13
N GLY A 377 -26.68 -13.54 -13.02
CA GLY A 377 -27.57 -14.65 -12.65
C GLY A 377 -28.98 -14.22 -12.22
N MET A 378 -29.32 -12.93 -12.37
CA MET A 378 -30.63 -12.36 -12.02
C MET A 378 -30.91 -11.07 -12.79
N ARG A 379 -32.12 -10.53 -12.71
CA ARG A 379 -32.42 -9.22 -13.34
C ARG A 379 -31.68 -8.09 -12.62
N ARG A 380 -31.10 -7.15 -13.39
CA ARG A 380 -30.51 -5.90 -12.87
C ARG A 380 -31.49 -5.17 -11.96
N ASN A 381 -30.99 -4.67 -10.83
CA ASN A 381 -31.75 -3.88 -9.87
C ASN A 381 -30.87 -2.78 -9.26
N PHE A 382 -30.92 -1.59 -9.85
CA PHE A 382 -30.15 -0.44 -9.38
C PHE A 382 -30.60 0.10 -8.01
N ALA A 383 -31.87 -0.06 -7.65
CA ALA A 383 -32.38 0.40 -6.36
C ALA A 383 -31.73 -0.40 -5.23
N THR A 384 -31.77 -1.74 -5.31
CA THR A 384 -31.13 -2.61 -4.32
C THR A 384 -29.61 -2.45 -4.32
N ALA A 385 -28.99 -2.28 -5.49
CA ALA A 385 -27.56 -1.98 -5.58
C ALA A 385 -27.21 -0.70 -4.81
N LEU A 386 -27.97 0.37 -5.02
CA LEU A 386 -27.75 1.66 -4.37
C LEU A 386 -27.94 1.59 -2.86
N ASP A 387 -28.89 0.80 -2.36
CA ASP A 387 -29.08 0.60 -0.93
C ASP A 387 -27.88 -0.11 -0.29
N TRP A 388 -27.32 -1.12 -0.95
CA TRP A 388 -26.08 -1.77 -0.49
C TRP A 388 -24.88 -0.85 -0.53
N PHE A 389 -24.71 -0.08 -1.62
CA PHE A 389 -23.60 0.86 -1.71
C PHE A 389 -23.70 1.97 -0.66
N LYS A 390 -24.90 2.46 -0.32
CA LYS A 390 -25.08 3.43 0.77
C LYS A 390 -24.63 2.87 2.12
N LYS A 391 -24.91 1.59 2.41
CA LYS A 391 -24.45 0.94 3.65
C LYS A 391 -22.92 0.84 3.71
N ALA A 392 -22.29 0.39 2.63
CA ALA A 392 -20.84 0.31 2.53
C ALA A 392 -20.18 1.71 2.63
N ALA A 393 -20.72 2.69 1.90
CA ALA A 393 -20.26 4.07 1.89
C ALA A 393 -20.35 4.74 3.27
N ALA A 394 -21.39 4.43 4.06
CA ALA A 394 -21.53 4.93 5.43
C ALA A 394 -20.40 4.44 6.37
N ARG A 395 -19.66 3.40 5.97
CA ARG A 395 -18.51 2.84 6.70
C ARG A 395 -17.16 3.21 6.09
N GLY A 396 -17.15 4.18 5.16
CA GLY A 396 -15.93 4.66 4.53
C GLY A 396 -15.48 3.87 3.31
N ASP A 397 -16.29 2.93 2.78
CA ASP A 397 -15.97 2.23 1.53
C ASP A 397 -15.95 3.22 0.35
N ASP A 398 -14.75 3.49 -0.14
CA ASP A 398 -14.47 4.46 -1.18
C ASP A 398 -14.84 3.93 -2.58
N ASP A 399 -14.82 2.61 -2.79
CA ASP A 399 -15.29 1.98 -4.02
C ASP A 399 -16.83 2.02 -4.13
N ALA A 400 -17.54 1.92 -3.01
CA ALA A 400 -19.00 2.05 -2.98
C ALA A 400 -19.45 3.43 -3.48
N TYR A 401 -18.75 4.50 -3.10
CA TYR A 401 -19.03 5.85 -3.61
C TYR A 401 -18.80 5.95 -5.13
N VAL A 402 -17.76 5.32 -5.68
CA VAL A 402 -17.56 5.26 -7.14
C VAL A 402 -18.74 4.56 -7.82
N LEU A 403 -19.19 3.42 -7.29
CA LEU A 403 -20.29 2.66 -7.87
C LEU A 403 -21.64 3.40 -7.78
N MET A 404 -21.87 4.15 -6.70
CA MET A 404 -23.00 5.09 -6.61
C MET A 404 -22.92 6.15 -7.71
N GLY A 405 -21.73 6.71 -7.93
CA GLY A 405 -21.48 7.66 -9.01
C GLY A 405 -21.80 7.08 -10.39
N ASP A 406 -21.42 5.82 -10.63
CA ASP A 406 -21.71 5.13 -11.90
C ASP A 406 -23.21 4.90 -12.09
N ILE A 407 -23.96 4.54 -11.04
CA ILE A 407 -25.43 4.46 -11.10
C ILE A 407 -26.01 5.83 -11.45
N TYR A 408 -25.60 6.88 -10.75
CA TYR A 408 -26.12 8.23 -10.98
C TYR A 408 -25.73 8.83 -12.33
N ARG A 409 -24.64 8.37 -12.96
CA ARG A 409 -24.24 8.78 -14.32
C ARG A 409 -24.93 7.98 -15.42
N ASN A 410 -25.56 6.85 -15.09
CA ASN A 410 -26.21 5.98 -16.07
C ASN A 410 -27.67 6.38 -16.32
N HIS A 411 -27.99 6.78 -17.56
CA HIS A 411 -29.34 7.17 -17.99
C HIS A 411 -30.38 6.05 -17.83
N ASP A 412 -29.97 4.79 -17.97
CA ASP A 412 -30.87 3.63 -17.88
C ASP A 412 -31.13 3.20 -16.43
N SER A 413 -30.50 3.85 -15.45
CA SER A 413 -30.58 3.42 -14.05
C SER A 413 -31.92 3.71 -13.37
N GLY A 414 -32.68 4.67 -13.90
CA GLY A 414 -33.81 5.28 -13.20
C GLY A 414 -33.42 6.23 -12.06
N PHE A 415 -32.11 6.40 -11.81
CA PHE A 415 -31.54 7.28 -10.77
C PHE A 415 -30.59 8.33 -11.35
N TYR A 416 -30.61 8.53 -12.67
CA TYR A 416 -29.70 9.45 -13.35
C TYR A 416 -29.73 10.86 -12.73
N ASN A 417 -28.59 11.31 -12.22
CA ASN A 417 -28.39 12.61 -11.59
C ASN A 417 -26.88 12.94 -11.53
N LEU A 418 -26.40 13.77 -12.45
CA LEU A 418 -24.97 14.13 -12.52
C LEU A 418 -24.44 14.88 -11.30
N LYS A 419 -25.31 15.64 -10.59
CA LYS A 419 -24.91 16.33 -9.37
C LYS A 419 -24.56 15.30 -8.30
N LEU A 420 -25.43 14.32 -8.08
CA LEU A 420 -25.17 13.22 -7.15
C LEU A 420 -23.99 12.35 -7.60
N ALA A 421 -23.82 12.14 -8.91
CA ALA A 421 -22.66 11.41 -9.45
C ALA A 421 -21.35 12.10 -9.08
N ARG A 422 -21.27 13.42 -9.30
CA ARG A 422 -20.11 14.24 -8.94
C ARG A 422 -19.84 14.19 -7.44
N GLU A 423 -20.85 14.43 -6.61
CA GLU A 423 -20.73 14.40 -5.15
C GLU A 423 -20.20 13.04 -4.66
N ALA A 424 -20.66 11.94 -5.27
CA ALA A 424 -20.19 10.60 -4.94
C ALA A 424 -18.71 10.40 -5.33
N TYR A 425 -18.30 10.78 -6.55
CA TYR A 425 -16.90 10.67 -6.95
C TYR A 425 -15.96 11.60 -6.15
N GLU A 426 -16.38 12.83 -5.84
CA GLU A 426 -15.61 13.73 -4.97
C GLU A 426 -15.45 13.12 -3.57
N LYS A 427 -16.49 12.50 -3.02
CA LYS A 427 -16.41 11.81 -1.74
C LYS A 427 -15.46 10.61 -1.80
N ALA A 428 -15.53 9.78 -2.85
CA ALA A 428 -14.58 8.69 -3.09
C ALA A 428 -13.13 9.19 -3.14
N TRP A 429 -12.88 10.32 -3.84
CA TRP A 429 -11.57 10.96 -3.90
C TRP A 429 -11.06 11.39 -2.53
N THR A 430 -11.91 12.05 -1.72
CA THR A 430 -11.52 12.47 -0.36
C THR A 430 -11.13 11.31 0.54
N LEU A 431 -11.74 10.14 0.33
CA LEU A 431 -11.46 8.87 1.01
C LEU A 431 -10.29 8.09 0.40
N GLY A 432 -9.59 8.65 -0.60
CA GLY A 432 -8.39 8.04 -1.17
C GLY A 432 -8.63 7.04 -2.30
N ASN A 433 -9.81 7.05 -2.93
CA ASN A 433 -10.03 6.23 -4.12
C ASN A 433 -9.21 6.79 -5.30
N PHE A 434 -8.16 6.08 -5.69
CA PHE A 434 -7.25 6.52 -6.75
C PHE A 434 -7.92 6.61 -8.14
N LYS A 435 -9.03 5.90 -8.37
CA LYS A 435 -9.78 5.94 -9.64
C LYS A 435 -10.76 7.12 -9.72
N ALA A 436 -11.19 7.69 -8.59
CA ALA A 436 -12.21 8.74 -8.55
C ALA A 436 -11.86 10.00 -9.38
N PRO A 437 -10.62 10.54 -9.36
CA PRO A 437 -10.24 11.66 -10.20
C PRO A 437 -10.48 11.39 -11.70
N ARG A 438 -10.25 10.17 -12.17
CA ARG A 438 -10.54 9.80 -13.57
C ARG A 438 -12.01 9.96 -13.91
N TYR A 439 -12.90 9.50 -13.04
CA TYR A 439 -14.34 9.60 -13.28
C TYR A 439 -14.81 11.06 -13.28
N LEU A 440 -14.23 11.89 -12.41
CA LEU A 440 -14.46 13.34 -12.43
C LEU A 440 -13.96 13.97 -13.74
N ALA A 441 -12.76 13.59 -14.20
CA ALA A 441 -12.21 14.05 -15.47
C ALA A 441 -13.10 13.67 -16.67
N GLU A 442 -13.55 12.41 -16.72
CA GLU A 442 -14.48 11.92 -17.74
C GLU A 442 -15.77 12.72 -17.75
N MET A 443 -16.32 13.10 -16.58
CA MET A 443 -17.51 13.95 -16.49
C MET A 443 -17.27 15.37 -17.01
N GLU A 444 -16.10 15.97 -16.76
CA GLU A 444 -15.78 17.29 -17.32
C GLU A 444 -15.58 17.24 -18.84
N ALA A 445 -15.10 16.11 -19.36
CA ALA A 445 -14.86 15.90 -20.79
C ALA A 445 -16.09 15.45 -21.59
N ASP A 446 -17.21 15.17 -20.92
CA ASP A 446 -18.40 14.57 -21.53
C ASP A 446 -19.29 15.60 -22.25
N THR A 447 -19.71 15.27 -23.47
CA THR A 447 -20.65 16.05 -24.30
C THR A 447 -22.08 15.55 -24.21
N ALA A 448 -22.32 14.35 -23.66
CA ALA A 448 -23.60 13.64 -23.71
C ALA A 448 -24.76 14.41 -23.04
N ASN A 449 -24.43 15.35 -22.16
CA ASN A 449 -25.39 16.08 -21.33
C ASN A 449 -25.76 17.46 -21.90
N GLY A 450 -25.35 17.77 -23.14
CA GLY A 450 -25.60 19.06 -23.80
C GLY A 450 -24.73 20.22 -23.31
N ALA A 451 -23.87 19.98 -22.31
CA ALA A 451 -22.84 20.92 -21.88
C ALA A 451 -21.61 20.84 -22.80
N LYS A 452 -20.87 21.94 -22.92
CA LYS A 452 -19.56 21.92 -23.60
C LYS A 452 -18.51 21.31 -22.66
N PRO A 453 -17.65 20.40 -23.15
CA PRO A 453 -16.56 19.85 -22.36
C PRO A 453 -15.65 20.93 -21.79
N ASP A 454 -15.26 20.78 -20.53
CA ASP A 454 -14.23 21.56 -19.86
C ASP A 454 -12.94 20.71 -19.81
N TYR A 455 -12.26 20.61 -20.95
CA TYR A 455 -11.01 19.88 -21.06
C TYR A 455 -9.86 20.39 -20.15
N PRO A 456 -9.68 21.70 -19.88
CA PRO A 456 -8.72 22.14 -18.87
C PRO A 456 -8.98 21.50 -17.50
N LYS A 457 -10.25 21.48 -17.07
CA LYS A 457 -10.63 20.89 -15.78
C LYS A 457 -10.55 19.36 -15.81
N ALA A 458 -10.88 18.73 -16.93
CA ALA A 458 -10.67 17.30 -17.13
C ALA A 458 -9.19 16.92 -16.99
N LEU A 459 -8.29 17.70 -17.59
CA LEU A 459 -6.86 17.49 -17.49
C LEU A 459 -6.34 17.61 -16.05
N ASP A 460 -6.78 18.62 -15.31
CA ASP A 460 -6.44 18.78 -13.88
C ASP A 460 -6.84 17.54 -13.07
N TRP A 461 -8.05 17.02 -13.30
CA TRP A 461 -8.52 15.78 -12.67
C TRP A 461 -7.73 14.54 -13.10
N TYR A 462 -7.40 14.39 -14.39
CA TYR A 462 -6.56 13.29 -14.83
C TYR A 462 -5.16 13.37 -14.20
N GLN A 463 -4.56 14.55 -14.10
CA GLN A 463 -3.25 14.73 -13.45
C GLN A 463 -3.29 14.32 -11.98
N LYS A 464 -4.36 14.68 -11.24
CA LYS A 464 -4.61 14.19 -9.87
C LYS A 464 -4.72 12.66 -9.82
N GLY A 465 -5.39 12.04 -10.80
CA GLY A 465 -5.47 10.59 -10.94
C GLY A 465 -4.09 9.94 -11.12
N VAL A 466 -3.23 10.51 -11.98
CA VAL A 466 -1.85 10.02 -12.15
C VAL A 466 -1.05 10.14 -10.86
N MET A 467 -1.15 11.27 -10.15
CA MET A 467 -0.49 11.45 -8.86
C MET A 467 -0.95 10.44 -7.79
N ALA A 468 -2.22 10.03 -7.85
CA ALA A 468 -2.78 8.99 -6.99
C ALA A 468 -2.44 7.55 -7.44
N GLY A 469 -1.80 7.39 -8.59
CA GLY A 469 -1.40 6.09 -9.14
C GLY A 469 -2.38 5.46 -10.13
N ASP A 470 -3.44 6.16 -10.57
CA ASP A 470 -4.28 5.67 -11.66
C ASP A 470 -3.58 5.85 -13.01
N ILE A 471 -2.96 4.76 -13.46
CA ILE A 471 -2.34 4.68 -14.78
C ILE A 471 -3.31 4.99 -15.92
N THR A 472 -4.61 4.73 -15.74
CA THR A 472 -5.62 4.99 -16.78
C THR A 472 -5.75 6.47 -17.06
N SER A 473 -5.58 7.31 -16.03
CA SER A 473 -5.56 8.75 -16.20
C SER A 473 -4.40 9.22 -17.08
N ALA A 474 -3.20 8.62 -16.93
CA ALA A 474 -2.06 8.93 -17.79
C ALA A 474 -2.33 8.51 -19.25
N ILE A 475 -3.00 7.36 -19.46
CA ILE A 475 -3.43 6.93 -20.80
C ILE A 475 -4.36 7.97 -21.43
N ARG A 476 -5.36 8.47 -20.69
CA ARG A 476 -6.29 9.49 -21.20
C ARG A 476 -5.59 10.78 -21.59
N ILE A 477 -4.61 11.23 -20.81
CA ILE A 477 -3.80 12.40 -21.17
C ILE A 477 -2.98 12.14 -22.45
N GLY A 478 -2.39 10.94 -22.57
CA GLY A 478 -1.70 10.51 -23.78
C GLY A 478 -2.61 10.55 -25.02
N GLU A 479 -3.83 10.03 -24.90
CA GLU A 479 -4.85 10.04 -25.96
C GLU A 479 -5.26 11.47 -26.34
N MET A 480 -5.37 12.40 -25.38
CA MET A 480 -5.66 13.81 -25.66
C MET A 480 -4.59 14.44 -26.54
N TYR A 481 -3.30 14.22 -26.23
CA TYR A 481 -2.18 14.72 -27.05
C TYR A 481 -2.08 14.02 -28.40
N GLU A 482 -2.32 12.72 -28.46
CA GLU A 482 -2.25 11.95 -29.70
C GLU A 482 -3.32 12.37 -30.71
N ASN A 483 -4.54 12.61 -30.23
CA ASN A 483 -5.69 12.97 -31.05
C ASN A 483 -5.83 14.48 -31.26
N GLY A 484 -5.10 15.29 -30.49
CA GLY A 484 -5.25 16.74 -30.50
C GLY A 484 -6.58 17.21 -29.91
N VAL A 485 -7.08 16.49 -28.89
CA VAL A 485 -8.26 16.90 -28.12
C VAL A 485 -7.77 17.89 -27.08
N TYR A 486 -8.32 19.12 -27.11
CA TYR A 486 -7.90 20.29 -26.32
C TYR A 486 -6.53 20.88 -26.67
N PHE A 487 -5.53 20.03 -26.92
CA PHE A 487 -4.20 20.45 -27.34
C PHE A 487 -4.00 20.36 -28.84
N LYS A 488 -2.98 21.04 -29.37
CA LYS A 488 -2.43 20.68 -30.68
C LYS A 488 -1.88 19.25 -30.58
N LYS A 489 -2.19 18.42 -31.58
CA LYS A 489 -1.66 17.06 -31.69
C LYS A 489 -0.13 17.06 -31.49
N ASP A 490 0.32 16.29 -30.50
CA ASP A 490 1.72 16.20 -30.10
C ASP A 490 2.06 14.74 -29.73
N PRO A 491 2.47 13.92 -30.72
CA PRO A 491 2.78 12.52 -30.49
C PRO A 491 3.98 12.31 -29.55
N ALA A 492 4.90 13.28 -29.42
CA ALA A 492 6.03 13.15 -28.51
C ALA A 492 5.55 13.21 -27.05
N LYS A 493 4.68 14.17 -26.72
CA LYS A 493 4.03 14.24 -25.40
C LYS A 493 3.12 13.06 -25.12
N ALA A 494 2.39 12.57 -26.14
CA ALA A 494 1.59 11.36 -25.99
C ALA A 494 2.45 10.17 -25.55
N LEU A 495 3.64 9.99 -26.16
CA LEU A 495 4.58 8.95 -25.78
C LEU A 495 5.09 9.11 -24.34
N GLU A 496 5.41 10.33 -23.91
CA GLU A 496 5.82 10.61 -22.52
C GLU A 496 4.75 10.15 -21.51
N TRP A 497 3.47 10.45 -21.77
CA TRP A 497 2.37 10.03 -20.90
C TRP A 497 2.11 8.52 -20.94
N TYR A 498 2.22 7.89 -22.11
CA TYR A 498 2.14 6.43 -22.20
C TYR A 498 3.27 5.73 -21.45
N LEU A 499 4.49 6.28 -21.48
CA LEU A 499 5.62 5.77 -20.70
C LEU A 499 5.39 5.91 -19.18
N ILE A 500 4.70 6.95 -18.72
CA ILE A 500 4.27 7.08 -17.31
C ILE A 500 3.24 6.00 -16.94
N ALA A 501 2.33 5.66 -17.86
CA ALA A 501 1.29 4.65 -17.62
C ALA A 501 1.80 3.20 -17.66
N ALA A 502 2.95 2.95 -18.30
CA ALA A 502 3.54 1.63 -18.40
C ALA A 502 4.43 1.31 -17.18
N PRO A 503 4.28 0.15 -16.53
CA PRO A 503 5.32 -0.34 -15.62
C PRO A 503 6.64 -0.48 -16.40
N SER A 504 7.79 -0.34 -15.72
CA SER A 504 9.08 -0.60 -16.37
C SER A 504 9.08 -2.04 -16.93
N PRO A 505 9.79 -2.33 -18.04
CA PRO A 505 9.83 -3.67 -18.64
C PRO A 505 10.17 -4.79 -17.64
N GLU A 506 10.90 -4.49 -16.57
CA GLU A 506 11.26 -5.43 -15.51
C GLU A 506 10.11 -5.77 -14.54
N ILE A 507 9.08 -4.92 -14.44
CA ILE A 507 7.93 -5.02 -13.50
C ILE A 507 6.65 -5.49 -14.24
N ALA A 508 6.68 -5.54 -15.57
CA ALA A 508 5.50 -5.57 -16.42
C ALA A 508 4.85 -6.95 -16.63
N ALA A 509 5.34 -8.01 -15.98
CA ALA A 509 4.86 -9.40 -16.19
C ALA A 509 3.49 -9.74 -15.58
N GLN A 510 2.69 -8.75 -15.13
CA GLN A 510 1.37 -9.00 -14.54
C GLN A 510 0.24 -8.57 -15.49
N ASN A 511 -0.50 -9.55 -15.99
CA ASN A 511 -1.64 -9.45 -16.92
C ASN A 511 -2.76 -8.50 -16.42
N VAL A 512 -2.64 -7.20 -16.71
CA VAL A 512 -3.70 -6.18 -16.48
C VAL A 512 -4.08 -5.59 -17.85
N PRO A 513 -5.31 -5.80 -18.37
CA PRO A 513 -5.70 -5.50 -19.75
C PRO A 513 -5.38 -4.08 -20.28
N PRO A 514 -5.58 -2.96 -19.54
CA PRO A 514 -5.18 -1.64 -20.03
C PRO A 514 -3.65 -1.47 -20.18
N ARG A 515 -2.82 -2.25 -19.47
CA ARG A 515 -1.35 -2.15 -19.54
C ARG A 515 -0.79 -2.73 -20.83
N LEU A 516 -1.34 -3.85 -21.32
CA LEU A 516 -0.89 -4.49 -22.56
C LEU A 516 -1.18 -3.61 -23.79
N ALA A 517 -2.33 -2.93 -23.80
CA ALA A 517 -2.66 -1.98 -24.85
C ALA A 517 -1.66 -0.82 -24.91
N VAL A 518 -1.29 -0.25 -23.76
CA VAL A 518 -0.27 0.81 -23.64
C VAL A 518 1.11 0.32 -24.04
N ILE A 519 1.51 -0.88 -23.59
CA ILE A 519 2.80 -1.50 -23.97
C ILE A 519 2.89 -1.63 -25.50
N LYS A 520 1.85 -2.17 -26.14
CA LYS A 520 1.80 -2.29 -27.61
C LYS A 520 1.77 -0.92 -28.29
N LYS A 521 1.08 0.06 -27.70
CA LYS A 521 1.06 1.45 -28.17
C LYS A 521 2.47 2.04 -28.18
N ILE A 522 3.21 1.91 -27.09
CA ILE A 522 4.61 2.37 -26.98
C ILE A 522 5.51 1.65 -28.00
N GLY A 523 5.36 0.33 -28.11
CA GLY A 523 6.06 -0.48 -29.12
C GLY A 523 5.83 0.05 -30.54
N SER A 524 4.58 0.39 -30.87
CA SER A 524 4.21 0.94 -32.18
C SER A 524 4.76 2.35 -32.42
N PHE A 525 4.92 3.17 -31.38
CA PHE A 525 5.53 4.49 -31.50
C PHE A 525 7.01 4.38 -31.87
N TYR A 526 7.73 3.46 -31.25
CA TYR A 526 9.12 3.19 -31.62
C TYR A 526 9.25 2.47 -32.97
N GLU A 527 8.37 1.52 -33.30
CA GLU A 527 8.41 0.81 -34.60
C GLU A 527 8.22 1.76 -35.78
N ASN A 528 7.31 2.74 -35.62
CA ASN A 528 6.94 3.67 -36.68
C ASN A 528 7.69 5.01 -36.64
N GLY A 529 8.37 5.33 -35.53
CA GLY A 529 8.96 6.66 -35.33
C GLY A 529 7.90 7.75 -35.09
N THR A 530 6.81 7.41 -34.41
CA THR A 530 5.74 8.35 -34.08
C THR A 530 6.11 9.11 -32.81
N GLY A 531 6.32 10.43 -32.90
CA GLY A 531 6.71 11.25 -31.74
C GLY A 531 8.12 11.00 -31.22
N THR A 532 8.90 10.14 -31.89
CA THR A 532 10.27 9.78 -31.55
C THR A 532 11.00 9.25 -32.79
N ALA A 533 12.32 9.06 -32.71
CA ALA A 533 13.04 8.39 -33.79
C ALA A 533 12.66 6.90 -33.85
N LYS A 534 12.56 6.35 -35.06
CA LYS A 534 12.29 4.92 -35.25
C LYS A 534 13.39 4.08 -34.59
N ASP A 535 13.00 3.17 -33.70
CA ASP A 535 13.89 2.30 -32.93
C ASP A 535 13.28 0.89 -32.80
N LEU A 536 13.67 0.00 -33.72
CA LEU A 536 13.16 -1.38 -33.74
C LEU A 536 13.63 -2.21 -32.53
N ARG A 537 14.75 -1.84 -31.88
CA ARG A 537 15.21 -2.56 -30.68
C ARG A 537 14.32 -2.23 -29.49
N LYS A 538 14.03 -0.95 -29.26
CA LYS A 538 13.09 -0.54 -28.22
C LYS A 538 11.68 -1.09 -28.48
N ALA A 539 11.23 -1.08 -29.74
CA ALA A 539 9.96 -1.71 -30.10
C ALA A 539 9.94 -3.20 -29.74
N TYR A 540 11.01 -3.95 -30.05
CA TYR A 540 11.14 -5.35 -29.64
C TYR A 540 11.07 -5.52 -28.13
N ASP A 541 11.84 -4.72 -27.37
CA ASP A 541 11.88 -4.83 -25.91
C ASP A 541 10.49 -4.59 -25.27
N TRP A 542 9.72 -3.63 -25.79
CA TRP A 542 8.33 -3.40 -25.36
C TRP A 542 7.38 -4.53 -25.78
N TYR A 543 7.41 -4.99 -27.03
CA TYR A 543 6.54 -6.09 -27.47
C TYR A 543 6.85 -7.42 -26.77
N ARG A 544 8.11 -7.65 -26.38
CA ARG A 544 8.52 -8.83 -25.63
C ARG A 544 7.77 -8.94 -24.30
N VAL A 545 7.56 -7.82 -23.60
CA VAL A 545 6.78 -7.78 -22.35
C VAL A 545 5.36 -8.33 -22.57
N ALA A 546 4.68 -7.90 -23.65
CA ALA A 546 3.34 -8.41 -23.97
C ALA A 546 3.37 -9.90 -24.35
N ALA A 547 4.42 -10.35 -25.04
CA ALA A 547 4.60 -11.76 -25.41
C ALA A 547 4.88 -12.67 -24.20
N GLU A 548 5.69 -12.22 -23.23
CA GLU A 548 5.93 -12.91 -21.95
C GLU A 548 4.64 -13.03 -21.14
N ALA A 549 3.76 -12.04 -21.24
CA ALA A 549 2.42 -12.04 -20.68
C ALA A 549 1.43 -12.97 -21.43
N LYS A 550 1.87 -13.63 -22.51
CA LYS A 550 1.10 -14.51 -23.40
C LYS A 550 0.00 -13.81 -24.20
N ASP A 551 0.15 -12.51 -24.49
CA ASP A 551 -0.74 -11.79 -25.40
C ASP A 551 -0.51 -12.27 -26.85
N PRO A 552 -1.54 -12.78 -27.56
CA PRO A 552 -1.36 -13.28 -28.94
C PRO A 552 -0.89 -12.21 -29.91
N GLU A 553 -1.39 -10.98 -29.78
CA GLU A 553 -0.97 -9.84 -30.60
C GLU A 553 0.46 -9.43 -30.26
N GLY A 554 0.80 -9.32 -28.97
CA GLY A 554 2.16 -9.06 -28.51
C GLY A 554 3.17 -10.08 -29.04
N LEU A 555 2.82 -11.37 -29.03
CA LEU A 555 3.65 -12.44 -29.60
C LEU A 555 3.83 -12.32 -31.12
N ALA A 556 2.79 -11.90 -31.84
CA ALA A 556 2.88 -11.64 -33.28
C ALA A 556 3.76 -10.41 -33.58
N ASP A 557 3.56 -9.32 -32.85
CA ASP A 557 4.29 -8.06 -33.01
C ASP A 557 5.78 -8.24 -32.71
N VAL A 558 6.13 -8.90 -31.60
CA VAL A 558 7.55 -9.13 -31.24
C VAL A 558 8.27 -9.99 -32.28
N ARG A 559 7.60 -11.01 -32.86
CA ARG A 559 8.18 -11.85 -33.93
C ARG A 559 8.39 -11.04 -35.21
N ARG A 560 7.40 -10.22 -35.58
CA ARG A 560 7.50 -9.30 -36.73
C ARG A 560 8.69 -8.36 -36.57
N VAL A 561 8.78 -7.68 -35.42
CA VAL A 561 9.83 -6.69 -35.15
C VAL A 561 11.21 -7.36 -35.01
N ALA A 562 11.30 -8.53 -34.38
CA ALA A 562 12.55 -9.30 -34.30
C ALA A 562 13.12 -9.63 -35.68
N ALA A 563 12.26 -10.12 -36.58
CA ALA A 563 12.65 -10.41 -37.96
C ALA A 563 13.10 -9.15 -38.71
N ALA A 564 12.40 -8.03 -38.52
CA ALA A 564 12.77 -6.74 -39.12
C ALA A 564 14.11 -6.21 -38.58
N TYR A 565 14.31 -6.22 -37.25
CA TYR A 565 15.54 -5.76 -36.61
C TYR A 565 16.74 -6.63 -37.00
N ASN A 566 16.60 -7.96 -37.02
CA ASN A 566 17.72 -8.84 -37.37
C ASN A 566 18.17 -8.72 -38.83
N LYS A 567 17.32 -8.20 -39.73
CA LYS A 567 17.70 -7.86 -41.11
C LYS A 567 18.52 -6.58 -41.20
N THR A 568 18.37 -5.64 -40.26
CA THR A 568 19.14 -4.38 -40.24
C THR A 568 20.50 -4.54 -39.53
N VAL A 569 20.66 -5.58 -38.71
CA VAL A 569 21.91 -5.88 -38.01
C VAL A 569 22.88 -6.69 -38.89
N PRO A 570 24.14 -6.25 -39.07
CA PRO A 570 25.14 -6.98 -39.85
C PRO A 570 25.38 -8.40 -39.32
N ALA A 571 25.65 -9.37 -40.22
CA ALA A 571 25.85 -10.77 -39.86
C ALA A 571 26.94 -11.00 -38.79
N LYS A 572 27.98 -10.16 -38.76
CA LYS A 572 29.08 -10.21 -37.79
C LYS A 572 28.72 -9.76 -36.37
N ALA A 573 27.55 -9.15 -36.14
CA ALA A 573 27.11 -8.62 -34.85
C ALA A 573 26.10 -9.58 -34.17
N ALA A 574 26.45 -10.85 -34.02
CA ALA A 574 25.54 -11.87 -33.49
C ALA A 574 24.98 -11.53 -32.09
N LYS A 575 25.77 -10.90 -31.23
CA LYS A 575 25.36 -10.49 -29.87
C LYS A 575 24.33 -9.36 -29.83
N SER A 576 24.19 -8.57 -30.90
CA SER A 576 23.21 -7.48 -30.93
C SER A 576 21.87 -7.93 -31.49
N LYS A 577 21.80 -9.05 -32.24
CA LYS A 577 20.55 -9.63 -32.73
C LYS A 577 19.64 -10.00 -31.56
N VAL A 578 18.34 -9.88 -31.77
CA VAL A 578 17.33 -10.30 -30.80
C VAL A 578 16.76 -11.66 -31.20
N PRO A 579 16.33 -12.52 -30.26
CA PRO A 579 15.73 -13.81 -30.57
C PRO A 579 14.52 -13.71 -31.50
N ALA A 580 14.43 -14.63 -32.47
CA ALA A 580 13.26 -14.74 -33.35
C ALA A 580 12.03 -15.34 -32.63
N ASP A 581 12.27 -16.18 -31.61
CA ASP A 581 11.25 -16.65 -30.69
C ASP A 581 11.52 -16.08 -29.28
N PRO A 582 10.72 -15.12 -28.80
CA PRO A 582 10.99 -14.42 -27.55
C PRO A 582 10.79 -15.28 -26.31
N LEU A 583 10.13 -16.44 -26.44
CA LEU A 583 9.93 -17.40 -25.34
C LEU A 583 11.05 -18.45 -25.26
N GLY A 584 11.99 -18.45 -26.22
CA GLY A 584 12.91 -19.56 -26.52
C GLY A 584 13.97 -19.93 -25.48
N ASP A 585 13.92 -19.41 -24.25
CA ASP A 585 14.80 -19.76 -23.11
C ASP A 585 14.09 -19.68 -21.73
N LEU A 586 12.78 -19.38 -21.69
CA LEU A 586 12.04 -19.41 -20.41
C LEU A 586 11.74 -20.88 -20.06
N PRO A 587 12.02 -21.34 -18.82
CA PRO A 587 11.58 -22.67 -18.42
C PRO A 587 10.08 -22.77 -18.67
N ALA A 588 9.69 -23.81 -19.42
CA ALA A 588 8.28 -24.12 -19.55
C ALA A 588 7.68 -24.12 -18.15
N PRO A 589 6.53 -23.46 -17.91
CA PRO A 589 5.92 -23.50 -16.59
C PRO A 589 5.81 -24.97 -16.20
N GLU A 590 6.31 -25.32 -15.01
CA GLU A 590 6.06 -26.64 -14.44
C GLU A 590 4.56 -26.87 -14.59
N ARG A 591 4.18 -27.86 -15.42
CA ARG A 591 2.78 -28.23 -15.53
C ARG A 591 2.33 -28.50 -14.09
N PRO A 592 1.26 -27.85 -13.60
CA PRO A 592 0.67 -28.33 -12.35
C PRO A 592 0.41 -29.82 -12.57
N VAL A 593 0.86 -30.64 -11.62
CA VAL A 593 0.59 -32.07 -11.60
C VAL A 593 -0.91 -32.23 -11.85
N GLU A 594 -1.27 -32.77 -13.01
CA GLU A 594 -2.64 -33.03 -13.40
C GLU A 594 -3.21 -34.03 -12.39
N ASN A 595 -3.97 -33.53 -11.42
CA ASN A 595 -5.08 -34.29 -10.87
C ASN A 595 -6.34 -33.79 -11.57
N SER A 596 -6.91 -34.70 -12.35
CA SER A 596 -8.01 -34.55 -13.29
C SER A 596 -9.29 -33.99 -12.67
N SER A 597 -9.75 -32.83 -13.16
CA SER A 597 -11.12 -32.60 -13.67
C SER A 597 -11.20 -31.18 -14.23
N GLU A 598 -11.42 -31.07 -15.54
CA GLU A 598 -11.42 -29.85 -16.35
C GLU A 598 -12.35 -28.75 -15.82
N ILE A 599 -11.86 -27.50 -15.77
CA ILE A 599 -12.66 -26.28 -15.62
C ILE A 599 -12.45 -25.43 -16.89
N PRO A 600 -13.49 -25.04 -17.66
CA PRO A 600 -13.32 -24.25 -18.87
C PRO A 600 -13.04 -22.77 -18.57
N ASN A 601 -11.91 -22.28 -19.11
CA ASN A 601 -11.59 -20.93 -19.55
C ASN A 601 -12.30 -19.72 -18.86
N THR A 602 -11.72 -19.25 -17.75
CA THR A 602 -12.20 -18.16 -16.86
C THR A 602 -11.66 -16.76 -17.22
N GLY A 603 -11.64 -16.38 -18.50
CA GLY A 603 -11.14 -15.08 -18.96
C GLY A 603 -11.89 -13.85 -18.38
N SER A 604 -13.08 -14.04 -17.81
CA SER A 604 -13.88 -12.97 -17.19
C SER A 604 -13.73 -12.88 -15.65
N LEU A 605 -13.01 -13.81 -15.03
CA LEU A 605 -13.08 -14.03 -13.57
C LEU A 605 -11.94 -13.37 -12.79
N LEU A 606 -10.79 -13.12 -13.43
CA LEU A 606 -9.66 -12.38 -12.85
C LEU A 606 -9.92 -10.87 -12.66
N ASN A 607 -10.98 -10.34 -13.28
CA ASN A 607 -11.47 -8.98 -13.03
C ASN A 607 -12.43 -8.89 -11.82
N LEU A 608 -12.76 -9.99 -11.13
CA LEU A 608 -13.60 -9.95 -9.91
C LEU A 608 -12.88 -9.34 -8.69
N ILE A 609 -11.55 -9.25 -8.70
CA ILE A 609 -10.73 -8.88 -7.53
C ILE A 609 -9.88 -7.59 -7.77
N LYS A 610 -9.89 -7.03 -8.99
CA LYS A 610 -9.20 -5.77 -9.35
C LYS A 610 -10.17 -4.60 -9.44
#